data_AF-A0A4Q4CU94-F1
#
_entry.id   AF-A0A4Q4CU94-F1
#
_cell.length_a   1.000
_cell.length_b   1.000
_cell.length_c   1.000
_cell.angle_alpha   90.00
_cell.angle_beta   90.00
_cell.angle_gamma   90.00
#
_symmetry.space_group_name_H-M   'P 1'
#
loop_
_entity.id
_entity.type
_entity.pdbx_description
1 polymer ?
#
loop_
_entity_poly.entity_id
_entity_poly.type
_entity_poly.pdbx_seq_one_letter_code
_entity_poly.pdbx_strand_id
1 'polypeptide(L)' 'PVTAQHILDWRTEHGSFAAVDDLLDIPGIGDKTLADLRDLVTV' A
#
# COMPACT_ATOMS: atom_id res chain seq x y z
N PRO A 1 10.64 0.09 -10.75
CA PRO A 1 9.72 -0.59 -9.80
C PRO A 1 10.23 -0.42 -8.36
N VAL A 2 9.71 0.58 -7.63
CA VAL A 2 10.16 0.91 -6.26
C VAL A 2 9.02 0.75 -5.26
N THR A 3 7.79 1.07 -5.68
CA THR A 3 6.56 0.94 -4.88
C THR A 3 6.30 -0.47 -4.37
N ALA A 4 6.52 -1.50 -5.21
CA ALA A 4 6.35 -2.89 -4.80
C ALA A 4 7.31 -3.32 -3.68
N GLN A 5 8.55 -2.79 -3.70
CA GLN A 5 9.51 -3.03 -2.63
C GLN A 5 9.06 -2.35 -1.34
N HIS A 6 8.61 -1.09 -1.41
CA HIS A 6 8.10 -0.38 -0.24
C HIS A 6 6.87 -1.06 0.39
N ILE A 7 5.98 -1.69 -0.40
CA ILE A 7 4.87 -2.49 0.14
C ILE A 7 5.37 -3.67 0.98
N LEU A 8 6.40 -4.38 0.50
CA LEU A 8 6.99 -5.50 1.23
C LEU A 8 7.74 -5.04 2.48
N ASP A 9 8.47 -3.93 2.39
CA ASP A 9 9.21 -3.35 3.51
C ASP A 9 8.23 -2.89 4.60
N TRP A 10 7.19 -2.14 4.22
CA TRP A 10 6.14 -1.69 5.14
C TRP A 10 5.49 -2.89 5.85
N ARG A 11 5.15 -3.95 5.10
CA ARG A 11 4.54 -5.17 5.68
C ARG A 11 5.48 -5.90 6.63
N THR A 12 6.79 -5.82 6.41
CA THR A 12 7.79 -6.44 7.28
C THR A 12 7.96 -5.66 8.58
N GLU A 13 7.89 -4.34 8.51
CA GLU A 13 8.06 -3.45 9.67
C GLU A 13 6.78 -3.30 10.51
N HIS A 14 5.62 -3.19 9.86
CA HIS A 14 4.34 -2.86 10.50
C HIS A 14 3.42 -4.08 10.64
N GLY A 15 3.71 -5.16 9.91
CA GLY A 15 2.87 -6.35 9.85
C GLY A 15 1.83 -6.30 8.71
N SER A 16 0.78 -7.10 8.82
CA SER A 16 -0.31 -7.14 7.84
C SER A 16 -1.08 -5.81 7.78
N PHE A 17 -1.47 -5.40 6.57
CA PHE A 17 -2.40 -4.29 6.36
C PHE A 17 -3.74 -4.59 7.05
N ALA A 18 -4.25 -3.64 7.82
CA ALA A 18 -5.55 -3.72 8.47
C ALA A 18 -6.65 -3.14 7.57
N ALA A 19 -6.30 -2.18 6.71
CA ALA A 19 -7.18 -1.58 5.73
C ALA A 19 -6.43 -1.33 4.41
N VAL A 20 -7.18 -1.20 3.31
CA VAL A 20 -6.62 -0.78 2.02
C VAL A 20 -6.03 0.64 2.10
N ASP A 21 -6.59 1.48 2.97
CA ASP A 21 -6.12 2.86 3.18
C ASP A 21 -4.71 2.93 3.78
N ASP A 22 -4.23 1.87 4.45
CA ASP A 22 -2.86 1.77 4.97
C ASP A 22 -1.79 1.85 3.86
N LEU A 23 -2.18 1.58 2.61
CA LEU A 23 -1.31 1.76 1.44
C LEU A 23 -0.91 3.23 1.22
N LEU A 24 -1.62 4.21 1.80
CA LEU A 24 -1.23 5.64 1.74
C LEU A 24 0.03 5.97 2.56
N ASP A 25 0.38 5.13 3.54
CA ASP A 25 1.60 5.31 4.31
C ASP A 25 2.86 4.91 3.52
N ILE A 26 2.67 4.33 2.33
CA ILE A 26 3.76 3.86 1.47
C ILE A 26 4.26 5.00 0.57
N PRO A 27 5.56 5.34 0.63
CA PRO A 27 6.13 6.36 -0.23
C PRO A 27 5.93 6.02 -1.71
N GLY A 28 5.24 6.91 -2.43
CA GLY A 28 4.92 6.74 -3.85
C GLY A 28 3.51 6.22 -4.14
N ILE A 29 2.71 5.97 -3.11
CA ILE A 29 1.26 5.77 -3.23
C ILE A 29 0.57 7.02 -2.67
N GLY A 30 -0.05 7.80 -3.54
CA GLY A 30 -0.95 8.90 -3.14
C GLY A 30 -2.40 8.56 -3.45
N ASP A 31 -3.33 9.46 -3.12
CA ASP A 31 -4.78 9.26 -3.25
C ASP A 31 -5.21 8.72 -4.62
N LYS A 32 -4.59 9.23 -5.70
CA LYS A 32 -4.89 8.78 -7.07
C LYS A 32 -4.50 7.31 -7.29
N THR A 33 -3.29 6.94 -6.87
CA THR A 33 -2.80 5.56 -7.00
C THR A 33 -3.57 4.64 -6.07
N LEU A 34 -3.91 5.09 -4.87
CA LEU A 34 -4.78 4.34 -3.96
C LEU A 34 -6.15 4.10 -4.60
N ALA A 35 -6.78 5.12 -5.19
CA ALA A 35 -8.09 4.98 -5.82
C ALA A 35 -8.09 3.93 -6.94
N ASP A 36 -7.05 3.93 -7.79
CA ASP A 36 -6.88 2.93 -8.85
C ASP A 36 -6.65 1.51 -8.30
N LEU A 37 -5.99 1.40 -7.13
CA LEU A 37 -5.73 0.13 -6.46
C LEU A 37 -6.92 -0.36 -5.63
N ARG A 38 -7.75 0.54 -5.09
CA ARG A 38 -8.79 0.21 -4.08
C ARG A 38 -9.76 -0.87 -4.54
N ASP A 39 -10.08 -0.88 -5.82
CA ASP A 39 -10.99 -1.86 -6.42
C ASP A 39 -10.29 -3.17 -6.84
N LEU A 40 -8.95 -3.20 -6.80
CA LEU A 40 -8.10 -4.31 -7.25
C LEU A 40 -7.46 -5.09 -6.10
N VAL A 41 -7.49 -4.56 -4.86
CA VAL A 41 -6.91 -5.20 -3.68
C VAL A 41 -7.93 -5.40 -2.57
N THR A 42 -7.74 -6.49 -1.82
CA THR A 42 -8.52 -6.83 -0.62
C THR A 42 -7.54 -7.18 0.50
N VAL A 43 -7.90 -6.84 1.74
CA VAL A 43 -7.11 -7.10 2.96
C VAL A 43 -7.57 -8.35 3.68
#